data_AF-A0A7C9JB05-F1
#
_entry.id   AF-A0A7C9JB05-F1
#
_cell.length_a   1.000
_cell.length_b   1.000
_cell.length_c   1.000
_cell.angle_alpha   90.00
_cell.angle_beta   90.00
_cell.angle_gamma   90.00
#
_symmetry.space_group_name_H-M   'P 1'
#
loop_
_entity.id
_entity.type
_entity.pdbx_description
1 polymer ?
#
loop_
_entity_poly.entity_id
_entity_poly.type
_entity_poly.pdbx_seq_one_letter_code
_entity_poly.pdbx_strand_id
1 'polypeptide(L)'
;MRRIFVLLVTAALLLGTSGCTVPTNGITGITLDAEGNLVVAFAWCGRAPDGAIVHHDRTSIGSASPAPPEDPSTVGPSIVDAVYTAPDLQAEVTSFRLDAPDNGWRLERKLQDFDPAISYSVYGGTDDNSFSTVTVSFELGDVEELKRRPGTVLVQSWDERANEVVDTFIPQSDFDRDGNDDCP
;
A
#
# COMPACT_ATOMS: atom_id res chain seq x y z
N MET A 1 15.59 -68.51 4.51
CA MET A 1 16.37 -67.33 4.92
C MET A 1 15.65 -66.07 4.48
N ARG A 2 15.34 -65.18 5.42
CA ARG A 2 14.65 -63.90 5.27
C ARG A 2 15.46 -62.94 4.38
N ARG A 3 14.77 -62.09 3.60
CA ARG A 3 14.96 -60.63 3.60
C ARG A 3 13.88 -59.94 2.75
N ILE A 4 12.94 -59.35 3.48
CA ILE A 4 11.98 -58.35 3.02
C ILE A 4 12.77 -57.05 2.81
N PHE A 5 12.65 -56.41 1.64
CA PHE A 5 13.07 -55.02 1.45
C PHE A 5 11.83 -54.18 1.14
N VAL A 6 11.37 -53.49 2.18
CA VAL A 6 10.40 -52.40 2.10
C VAL A 6 11.12 -51.21 1.47
N LEU A 7 10.67 -50.76 0.31
CA LEU A 7 11.07 -49.47 -0.25
C LEU A 7 10.10 -48.42 0.30
N LEU A 8 10.64 -47.57 1.18
CA LEU A 8 9.99 -46.40 1.74
C LEU A 8 9.56 -45.44 0.62
N VAL A 9 8.28 -45.07 0.64
CA VAL A 9 7.74 -43.92 -0.08
C VAL A 9 8.11 -42.67 0.70
N THR A 10 9.12 -41.93 0.25
CA THR A 10 9.38 -40.56 0.70
C THR A 10 8.53 -39.60 -0.12
N ALA A 11 7.29 -39.37 0.33
CA ALA A 11 6.50 -38.23 -0.12
C ALA A 11 7.09 -36.96 0.52
N ALA A 12 7.84 -36.19 -0.26
CA ALA A 12 8.29 -34.87 0.13
C ALA A 12 7.07 -33.93 0.10
N LEU A 13 6.50 -33.64 1.28
CA LEU A 13 5.57 -32.55 1.48
C LEU A 13 6.32 -31.23 1.24
N LEU A 14 6.14 -30.64 0.05
CA LEU A 14 6.43 -29.24 -0.19
C LEU A 14 5.36 -28.42 0.54
N LEU A 15 5.62 -28.08 1.80
CA LEU A 15 4.85 -27.07 2.52
C LEU A 15 5.23 -25.71 1.93
N GLY A 16 4.53 -25.31 0.87
CA GLY A 16 4.54 -23.94 0.40
C GLY A 16 3.90 -23.07 1.48
N THR A 17 4.67 -22.19 2.10
CA THR A 17 4.15 -21.12 2.94
C THR A 17 3.45 -20.13 2.03
N SER A 18 2.14 -20.29 1.83
CA SER A 18 1.31 -19.23 1.26
C SER A 18 1.42 -18.02 2.19
N GLY A 19 2.14 -16.98 1.78
CA GLY A 19 2.03 -15.69 2.43
C GLY A 19 0.56 -15.28 2.37
N CYS A 20 -0.05 -15.02 3.52
CA CYS A 20 -1.44 -14.60 3.60
C CYS A 20 -1.56 -13.14 3.14
N THR A 21 -1.39 -12.89 1.84
CA THR A 21 -1.75 -11.61 1.23
C THR A 21 -3.24 -11.64 0.90
N VAL A 22 -3.97 -10.61 1.30
CA VAL A 22 -5.37 -10.45 0.91
C VAL A 22 -5.46 -10.14 -0.59
N PRO A 23 -6.56 -10.48 -1.27
CA PRO A 23 -6.80 -10.03 -2.63
C PRO A 23 -6.70 -8.50 -2.72
N THR A 24 -6.15 -8.00 -3.82
CA THR A 24 -6.21 -6.58 -4.13
C THR A 24 -7.51 -6.28 -4.87
N ASN A 25 -8.15 -5.16 -4.55
CA ASN A 25 -9.36 -4.74 -5.22
C ASN A 25 -9.48 -3.20 -5.17
N GLY A 26 -8.75 -2.55 -6.06
CA GLY A 26 -8.66 -1.11 -6.16
C GLY A 26 -7.24 -0.58 -5.96
N ILE A 27 -7.10 0.73 -6.17
CA ILE A 27 -5.83 1.45 -6.15
C ILE A 27 -5.87 2.58 -5.13
N THR A 28 -4.70 2.86 -4.55
CA THR A 28 -4.48 4.03 -3.69
C THR A 28 -3.56 4.99 -4.39
N GLY A 29 -3.82 6.28 -4.21
CA GLY A 29 -2.92 7.33 -4.66
C GLY A 29 -2.80 8.46 -3.65
N ILE A 30 -1.78 9.28 -3.86
CA ILE A 30 -1.57 10.52 -3.10
C ILE A 30 -1.69 11.71 -4.04
N THR A 31 -2.43 12.73 -3.63
CA THR A 31 -2.52 14.00 -4.36
C THR A 31 -2.55 15.17 -3.38
N LEU A 32 -2.75 16.38 -3.90
CA LEU A 32 -2.89 17.60 -3.12
C LEU A 32 -4.26 18.24 -3.34
N ASP A 33 -4.85 18.77 -2.26
CA ASP A 33 -5.99 19.67 -2.38
C ASP A 33 -5.59 21.04 -2.96
N ALA A 34 -6.58 21.92 -3.18
CA ALA A 34 -6.36 23.25 -3.74
C ALA A 34 -5.46 24.13 -2.86
N GLU A 35 -5.42 23.86 -1.56
CA GLU A 35 -4.59 24.52 -0.56
C GLU A 35 -3.19 23.89 -0.43
N GLY A 36 -2.91 22.80 -1.15
CA GLY A 36 -1.62 22.11 -1.16
C GLY A 36 -1.42 21.13 -0.01
N ASN A 37 -2.48 20.67 0.64
CA ASN A 37 -2.43 19.65 1.69
C ASN A 37 -2.53 18.25 1.09
N LEU A 38 -1.89 17.29 1.76
CA LEU A 38 -1.90 15.90 1.34
C LEU A 38 -3.28 15.26 1.44
N VAL A 39 -3.69 14.64 0.34
CA VAL A 39 -4.95 13.93 0.18
C VAL A 39 -4.66 12.49 -0.24
N VAL A 40 -5.29 11.54 0.44
CA VAL A 40 -5.34 10.15 -0.01
C VAL A 40 -6.51 10.02 -0.97
N ALA A 41 -6.27 9.42 -2.13
CA ALA A 41 -7.28 9.08 -3.11
C ALA A 41 -7.42 7.56 -3.22
N PHE A 42 -8.66 7.08 -3.34
CA PHE A 42 -8.98 5.68 -3.58
C PHE A 42 -9.93 5.55 -4.76
N ALA A 43 -9.73 4.49 -5.52
CA ALA A 43 -10.67 3.99 -6.51
C ALA A 43 -10.70 2.46 -6.42
N TRP A 44 -11.88 1.84 -6.47
CA TRP A 44 -12.03 0.39 -6.21
C TRP A 44 -13.22 -0.22 -6.95
N CYS A 45 -13.21 -1.55 -7.09
CA CYS A 45 -14.35 -2.29 -7.62
C CYS A 45 -15.21 -2.91 -6.51
N GLY A 46 -16.53 -2.83 -6.66
CA GLY A 46 -17.47 -3.54 -5.80
C GLY A 46 -17.58 -2.95 -4.38
N ARG A 47 -17.24 -3.75 -3.35
CA ARG A 47 -17.39 -3.30 -1.94
C ARG A 47 -16.36 -2.21 -1.63
N ALA A 48 -16.79 -1.15 -0.97
CA ALA A 48 -15.92 -0.08 -0.49
C ALA A 48 -14.98 -0.53 0.64
N PRO A 49 -13.78 0.08 0.75
CA PRO A 49 -12.92 -0.12 1.91
C PRO A 49 -13.61 0.40 3.17
N ASP A 50 -13.42 -0.30 4.29
CA ASP A 50 -13.95 0.10 5.59
C ASP A 50 -13.08 1.20 6.24
N GLY A 51 -11.85 1.36 5.76
CA GLY A 51 -10.91 2.37 6.26
C GLY A 51 -9.58 2.39 5.53
N ALA A 52 -8.63 3.15 6.09
CA ALA A 52 -7.28 3.31 5.57
C ALA A 52 -6.24 3.29 6.68
N ILE A 53 -5.04 2.81 6.35
CA ILE A 53 -3.90 2.74 7.25
C ILE A 53 -2.70 3.42 6.60
N VAL A 54 -2.07 4.32 7.35
CA VAL A 54 -0.76 4.88 7.03
C VAL A 54 0.26 4.23 7.97
N HIS A 55 1.36 3.76 7.40
CA HIS A 55 2.43 3.11 8.13
C HIS A 55 3.78 3.42 7.50
N HIS A 56 4.86 3.15 8.24
CA HIS A 56 6.20 3.07 7.68
C HIS A 56 6.91 1.83 8.20
N ASP A 57 7.88 1.35 7.43
CA ASP A 57 8.71 0.25 7.87
C ASP A 57 9.88 0.73 8.70
N ARG A 58 10.19 -0.03 9.76
CA ARG A 58 11.38 0.24 10.54
C ARG A 58 12.61 -0.17 9.73
N THR A 59 13.35 0.80 9.21
CA THR A 59 14.69 0.54 8.68
C THR A 59 15.55 -0.03 9.80
N SER A 60 16.12 -1.23 9.62
CA SER A 60 17.06 -1.80 10.58
C SER A 60 18.37 -1.01 10.56
N ILE A 61 18.44 0.10 11.32
CA ILE A 61 19.70 0.83 11.55
C ILE A 61 20.54 -0.02 12.50
N GLY A 62 21.36 -0.93 11.95
CA GLY A 62 22.28 -1.73 12.76
C GLY A 62 22.65 -3.09 12.20
N SER A 63 23.22 -3.16 11.01
CA SER A 63 24.21 -4.19 10.70
C SER A 63 25.19 -3.66 9.66
N ALA A 64 26.28 -3.09 10.15
CA ALA A 64 27.49 -2.91 9.37
C ALA A 64 28.09 -4.30 9.09
N SER A 65 27.51 -5.00 8.13
CA SER A 65 28.08 -6.18 7.50
C SER A 65 27.59 -6.18 6.07
N PRO A 66 28.44 -6.38 5.05
CA PRO A 66 27.99 -6.41 3.66
C PRO A 66 27.12 -7.66 3.50
N ALA A 67 25.79 -7.47 3.56
CA ALA A 67 24.86 -8.54 3.26
C ALA A 67 24.93 -8.85 1.75
N PRO A 68 24.80 -10.12 1.34
CA PRO A 68 24.55 -10.49 -0.05
C PRO A 68 23.24 -9.83 -0.55
N PRO A 69 22.97 -9.81 -1.87
CA PRO A 69 21.79 -9.14 -2.40
C PRO A 69 20.52 -9.70 -1.77
N GLU A 70 19.79 -8.79 -1.11
CA GLU A 70 18.36 -8.84 -0.77
C GLU A 70 17.88 -10.12 -0.07
N ASP A 71 18.13 -10.20 1.24
CA ASP A 71 17.25 -10.96 2.13
C ASP A 71 16.01 -10.10 2.44
N PRO A 72 14.79 -10.47 1.98
CA PRO A 72 13.56 -9.73 2.27
C PRO A 72 13.22 -9.68 3.77
N SER A 73 13.97 -10.41 4.61
CA SER A 73 13.85 -10.39 6.08
C SER A 73 14.45 -9.14 6.75
N THR A 74 14.96 -8.18 5.98
CA THR A 74 15.59 -6.94 6.50
C THR A 74 14.56 -5.84 6.83
N VAL A 75 13.29 -6.03 6.48
CA VAL A 75 12.21 -5.11 6.82
C VAL A 75 11.78 -5.37 8.26
N GLY A 76 12.09 -4.43 9.17
CA GLY A 76 11.58 -4.47 10.54
C GLY A 76 10.04 -4.34 10.56
N PRO A 77 9.37 -4.66 11.69
CA PRO A 77 7.92 -4.58 11.74
C PRO A 77 7.43 -3.17 11.37
N SER A 78 6.40 -3.10 10.54
CA SER A 78 5.75 -1.85 10.16
C SER A 78 5.15 -1.16 11.38
N ILE A 79 5.31 0.16 11.45
CA ILE A 79 4.77 1.02 12.48
C ILE A 79 3.52 1.68 11.90
N VAL A 80 2.36 1.45 12.52
CA VAL A 80 1.09 2.08 12.12
C VAL A 80 1.04 3.50 12.67
N ASP A 81 1.18 4.47 11.78
CA ASP A 81 1.24 5.88 12.12
C ASP A 81 -0.12 6.56 12.16
N ALA A 82 -1.04 6.16 11.26
CA ALA A 82 -2.42 6.65 11.27
C ALA A 82 -3.43 5.59 10.84
N VAL A 83 -4.65 5.74 11.36
CA VAL A 83 -5.79 4.86 11.09
C VAL A 83 -7.02 5.72 10.87
N TYR A 84 -7.71 5.44 9.77
CA TYR A 84 -8.89 6.16 9.34
C TYR A 84 -10.05 5.19 9.18
N THR A 85 -11.24 5.57 9.65
CA THR A 85 -12.48 4.85 9.36
C THR A 85 -13.25 5.56 8.26
N ALA A 86 -13.68 4.81 7.25
CA ALA A 86 -14.48 5.32 6.16
C ALA A 86 -15.92 5.63 6.63
N PRO A 87 -16.59 6.63 6.02
CA PRO A 87 -18.05 6.74 6.09
C PRO A 87 -18.70 5.61 5.27
N ASP A 88 -20.03 5.60 5.19
CA ASP A 88 -20.74 4.75 4.24
C ASP A 88 -20.50 5.27 2.80
N LEU A 89 -19.56 4.64 2.10
CA LEU A 89 -19.11 5.03 0.76
C LEU A 89 -19.99 4.37 -0.31
N GLN A 90 -20.66 5.21 -1.10
CA GLN A 90 -21.59 4.77 -2.15
C GLN A 90 -21.01 4.94 -3.57
N ALA A 91 -19.95 5.74 -3.72
CA ALA A 91 -19.23 5.93 -4.97
C ALA A 91 -17.99 5.02 -4.97
N GLU A 92 -17.55 4.59 -6.15
CA GLU A 92 -16.37 3.73 -6.35
C GLU A 92 -15.04 4.49 -6.32
N VAL A 93 -15.11 5.81 -6.04
CA VAL A 93 -13.97 6.69 -5.83
C VAL A 93 -14.21 7.56 -4.60
N THR A 94 -13.15 7.85 -3.85
CA THR A 94 -13.21 8.80 -2.73
C THR A 94 -11.84 9.38 -2.43
N SER A 95 -11.83 10.48 -1.68
CA SER A 95 -10.60 11.08 -1.20
C SER A 95 -10.82 11.79 0.13
N PHE A 96 -9.78 11.89 0.94
CA PHE A 96 -9.81 12.68 2.17
C PHE A 96 -8.43 13.24 2.50
N ARG A 97 -8.41 14.34 3.24
CA ARG A 97 -7.17 14.94 3.75
C ARG A 97 -6.54 14.11 4.86
N LEU A 98 -5.23 13.89 4.77
CA LEU A 98 -4.47 13.12 5.77
C LEU A 98 -4.49 13.78 7.16
N ASP A 99 -4.35 15.10 7.22
CA ASP A 99 -4.18 15.86 8.48
C ASP A 99 -5.50 16.24 9.16
N ALA A 100 -6.53 16.48 8.35
CA ALA A 100 -7.85 16.95 8.75
C ALA A 100 -8.92 16.32 7.85
N PRO A 101 -9.21 15.01 8.03
CA PRO A 101 -10.18 14.31 7.19
C PRO A 101 -11.56 14.94 7.29
N ASP A 102 -12.26 14.98 6.17
CA ASP A 102 -13.60 15.55 6.00
C ASP A 102 -14.57 14.50 5.44
N ASN A 103 -15.77 14.93 5.03
CA ASN A 103 -16.76 14.08 4.36
C ASN A 103 -17.17 12.82 5.14
N GLY A 104 -17.05 12.85 6.47
CA GLY A 104 -17.44 11.75 7.37
C GLY A 104 -16.33 10.73 7.66
N TRP A 105 -15.16 10.87 7.04
CA TRP A 105 -13.97 10.12 7.44
C TRP A 105 -13.57 10.47 8.87
N ARG A 106 -13.19 9.46 9.65
CA ARG A 106 -12.78 9.65 11.04
C ARG A 106 -11.34 9.26 11.25
N LEU A 107 -10.59 10.15 11.90
CA LEU A 107 -9.22 9.89 12.34
C LEU A 107 -9.22 9.19 13.70
N GLU A 108 -8.95 7.89 13.70
CA GLU A 108 -8.92 7.08 14.93
C GLU A 108 -7.53 7.11 15.59
N ARG A 109 -6.49 7.16 14.75
CA ARG A 109 -5.11 7.40 15.18
C ARG A 109 -4.51 8.48 14.30
N LYS A 110 -4.04 9.54 14.95
CA LYS A 110 -3.42 10.68 14.28
C LYS A 110 -1.94 10.41 13.97
N LEU A 111 -1.58 10.60 12.69
CA LEU A 111 -0.20 10.80 12.26
C LEU A 111 0.37 11.99 13.03
N GLN A 112 1.51 11.79 13.69
CA GLN A 112 2.24 12.91 14.30
C GLN A 112 2.78 13.84 13.21
N ASP A 113 3.67 14.77 13.56
CA ASP A 113 4.32 15.59 12.54
C ASP A 113 5.04 14.70 11.52
N PHE A 114 4.83 14.98 10.24
CA PHE A 114 5.52 14.29 9.14
C PHE A 114 7.03 14.42 9.32
N ASP A 115 7.71 13.28 9.37
CA ASP A 115 9.17 13.24 9.40
C ASP A 115 9.70 13.18 7.95
N PRO A 116 10.46 14.18 7.50
CA PRO A 116 11.02 14.18 6.14
C PRO A 116 12.02 13.06 5.88
N ALA A 117 12.48 12.34 6.91
CA ALA A 117 13.38 11.18 6.77
C ALA A 117 12.63 9.84 6.65
N ILE A 118 11.30 9.84 6.68
CA ILE A 118 10.48 8.63 6.62
C ILE A 118 9.73 8.57 5.29
N SER A 119 9.82 7.42 4.62
CA SER A 119 8.88 7.03 3.57
C SER A 119 7.66 6.41 4.22
N TYR A 120 6.50 7.01 3.99
CA TYR A 120 5.22 6.53 4.47
C TYR A 120 4.53 5.72 3.38
N SER A 121 3.72 4.75 3.78
CA SER A 121 2.94 3.90 2.91
C SER A 121 1.47 3.95 3.33
N VAL A 122 0.57 4.04 2.36
CA VAL A 122 -0.87 4.06 2.61
C VAL A 122 -1.61 3.06 1.75
N TYR A 123 -2.61 2.41 2.33
CA TYR A 123 -3.58 1.58 1.62
C TYR A 123 -4.94 1.64 2.31
N GLY A 124 -5.99 1.30 1.56
CA GLY A 124 -7.34 1.08 2.04
C GLY A 124 -7.64 -0.42 2.15
N GLY A 125 -8.59 -0.80 2.99
CA GLY A 125 -8.96 -2.21 3.11
C GLY A 125 -10.21 -2.44 3.94
N THR A 126 -10.58 -3.71 4.04
CA THR A 126 -11.72 -4.17 4.84
C THR A 126 -11.32 -4.73 6.18
N ASP A 127 -12.14 -4.53 7.20
CA ASP A 127 -11.92 -5.02 8.57
C ASP A 127 -11.90 -6.55 8.65
N ASP A 128 -12.62 -7.23 7.74
CA ASP A 128 -12.67 -8.69 7.64
C ASP A 128 -11.52 -9.30 6.80
N ASN A 129 -10.58 -8.47 6.34
CA ASN A 129 -9.47 -8.85 5.47
C ASN A 129 -9.91 -9.54 4.16
N SER A 130 -11.11 -9.23 3.66
CA SER A 130 -11.57 -9.73 2.37
C SER A 130 -10.82 -9.11 1.18
N PHE A 131 -10.37 -7.85 1.29
CA PHE A 131 -9.45 -7.23 0.32
C PHE A 131 -8.66 -6.03 0.90
N SER A 132 -7.67 -5.58 0.13
CA SER A 132 -7.02 -4.27 0.26
C SER A 132 -6.92 -3.57 -1.10
N THR A 133 -6.71 -2.26 -1.12
CA THR A 133 -6.25 -1.56 -2.32
C THR A 133 -4.73 -1.73 -2.49
N VAL A 134 -4.20 -1.42 -3.67
CA VAL A 134 -2.76 -1.33 -3.89
C VAL A 134 -2.17 -0.28 -2.96
N THR A 135 -1.06 -0.61 -2.29
CA THR A 135 -0.32 0.34 -1.44
C THR A 135 0.42 1.35 -2.30
N VAL A 136 0.44 2.61 -1.86
CA VAL A 136 1.33 3.64 -2.41
C VAL A 136 2.26 4.14 -1.30
N SER A 137 3.55 4.22 -1.60
CA SER A 137 4.53 4.89 -0.76
C SER A 137 4.75 6.33 -1.21
N PHE A 138 5.08 7.21 -0.27
CA PHE A 138 5.36 8.61 -0.54
C PHE A 138 6.28 9.23 0.52
N GLU A 139 7.05 10.22 0.09
CA GLU A 139 7.95 11.04 0.89
C GLU A 139 7.60 12.53 0.75
N LEU A 140 8.21 13.38 1.57
CA LEU A 140 8.04 14.84 1.45
C LEU A 140 8.54 15.37 0.09
N GLY A 141 9.50 14.68 -0.55
CA GLY A 141 9.97 15.01 -1.90
C GLY A 141 8.86 14.96 -2.95
N ASP A 142 7.94 14.00 -2.81
CA ASP A 142 6.83 13.80 -3.75
C ASP A 142 5.78 14.90 -3.65
N VAL A 143 5.62 15.47 -2.46
CA VAL A 143 4.76 16.65 -2.24
C VAL A 143 5.21 17.80 -3.14
N GLU A 144 6.52 18.03 -3.26
CA GLU A 144 7.04 19.09 -4.12
C GLU A 144 6.85 18.78 -5.60
N GLU A 145 6.83 17.50 -6.00
CA GLU A 145 6.50 17.12 -7.37
C GLU A 145 5.01 17.28 -7.69
N LEU A 146 4.13 16.86 -6.80
CA LEU A 146 2.68 17.05 -6.93
C LEU A 146 2.33 18.54 -7.04
N LYS A 147 3.00 19.42 -6.28
CA LYS A 147 2.84 20.89 -6.44
C LYS A 147 3.19 21.38 -7.84
N ARG A 148 4.17 20.76 -8.51
CA ARG A 148 4.55 21.11 -9.90
C ARG A 148 3.59 20.51 -10.94
N ARG A 149 2.76 19.55 -10.55
CA ARG A 149 1.83 18.81 -11.43
C ARG A 149 0.39 18.83 -10.87
N PRO A 150 -0.27 20.00 -10.82
CA PRO A 150 -1.64 20.08 -10.31
C PRO A 150 -2.60 19.14 -11.06
N GLY A 151 -3.51 18.49 -10.34
CA GLY A 151 -4.49 17.57 -10.91
C GLY A 151 -3.94 16.19 -11.26
N THR A 152 -2.73 15.86 -10.78
CA THR A 152 -2.18 14.51 -10.85
C THR A 152 -2.24 13.79 -9.51
N VAL A 153 -2.26 12.47 -9.58
CA VAL A 153 -2.21 11.54 -8.47
C VAL A 153 -0.92 10.75 -8.59
N LEU A 154 -0.13 10.72 -7.52
CA LEU A 154 0.98 9.79 -7.36
C LEU A 154 0.41 8.40 -7.12
N VAL A 155 0.81 7.47 -7.98
CA VAL A 155 0.61 6.03 -7.83
C VAL A 155 1.94 5.32 -8.03
N GLN A 156 1.99 4.04 -7.70
CA GLN A 156 3.15 3.21 -7.93
C GLN A 156 2.83 2.13 -8.97
N SER A 157 3.69 2.01 -9.98
CA SER A 157 3.52 1.08 -11.08
C SER A 157 4.79 0.29 -11.36
N TRP A 158 4.66 -0.91 -11.91
CA TRP A 158 5.81 -1.72 -12.29
C TRP A 158 6.41 -1.23 -13.62
N ASP A 159 7.68 -0.83 -13.60
CA ASP A 159 8.43 -0.54 -14.81
C ASP A 159 9.17 -1.80 -15.29
N GLU A 160 8.76 -2.34 -16.44
CA GLU A 160 9.37 -3.55 -17.01
C GLU A 160 10.84 -3.37 -17.41
N ARG A 161 11.27 -2.15 -17.76
CA ARG A 161 12.63 -1.89 -18.24
C ARG A 161 13.60 -1.78 -17.09
N ALA A 162 13.19 -1.12 -16.01
CA ALA A 162 13.95 -1.00 -14.78
C ALA A 162 13.80 -2.25 -13.89
N ASN A 163 12.75 -3.06 -14.12
CA ASN A 163 12.40 -4.23 -13.33
C ASN A 163 12.23 -3.87 -11.85
N GLU A 164 11.52 -2.77 -11.60
CA GLU A 164 11.25 -2.22 -10.27
C GLU A 164 9.89 -1.49 -10.23
N VAL A 165 9.37 -1.27 -9.03
CA VAL A 165 8.20 -0.42 -8.81
C VAL A 165 8.66 1.04 -8.77
N VAL A 166 8.04 1.90 -9.57
CA VAL A 166 8.40 3.32 -9.69
C VAL A 166 7.20 4.22 -9.43
N ASP A 167 7.52 5.42 -8.93
CA ASP A 167 6.55 6.48 -8.75
C ASP A 167 6.09 7.02 -10.11
N THR A 168 4.78 7.08 -10.28
CA THR A 168 4.12 7.51 -11.51
C THR A 168 3.05 8.55 -11.18
N PHE A 169 3.08 9.67 -11.89
CA PHE A 169 2.10 10.75 -11.73
C PHE A 169 1.09 10.69 -12.87
N ILE A 170 -0.14 10.28 -12.57
CA ILE A 170 -1.22 10.16 -13.56
C ILE A 170 -2.28 11.24 -13.34
N PRO A 171 -2.98 11.71 -14.39
CA PRO A 171 -4.14 12.59 -14.22
C PRO A 171 -5.21 11.97 -13.31
N GLN A 172 -5.91 12.78 -12.52
CA GLN A 172 -7.03 12.30 -11.68
C GLN A 172 -8.06 11.48 -12.47
N SER A 173 -8.37 11.88 -13.70
CA SER A 173 -9.31 11.15 -14.55
C SER A 173 -8.82 9.76 -14.96
N ASP A 174 -7.51 9.58 -15.08
CA ASP A 174 -6.93 8.26 -15.36
C ASP A 174 -6.96 7.41 -14.09
N PHE A 175 -6.64 7.98 -12.93
CA PHE A 175 -6.79 7.29 -11.63
C PHE A 175 -8.23 6.79 -11.40
N ASP A 176 -9.22 7.67 -11.59
CA ASP A 176 -10.63 7.33 -11.40
C ASP A 176 -11.09 6.24 -12.38
N ARG A 177 -10.55 6.23 -13.61
CA ARG A 177 -10.85 5.18 -14.60
C ARG A 177 -10.19 3.87 -14.21
N ASP A 178 -8.88 3.88 -13.98
CA ASP A 178 -8.07 2.67 -13.79
C ASP A 178 -8.55 1.90 -12.55
N GLY A 179 -8.94 2.58 -11.47
CA GLY A 179 -9.48 1.93 -10.27
C GLY A 179 -10.91 1.41 -10.38
N ASN A 180 -11.65 1.75 -11.44
CA ASN A 180 -13.02 1.28 -11.69
C ASN A 180 -13.10 0.25 -12.83
N ASP A 181 -12.28 0.42 -13.88
CA ASP A 181 -12.32 -0.39 -15.10
C ASP A 181 -11.29 -1.52 -15.10
N ASP A 182 -10.12 -1.31 -14.46
CA ASP A 182 -8.95 -2.18 -14.53
C ASP A 182 -8.47 -2.57 -13.11
N CYS A 183 -9.37 -3.11 -12.29
CA CYS A 183 -9.00 -3.58 -10.96
C CYS A 183 -7.95 -4.72 -11.02
N PRO A 184 -6.84 -4.59 -10.29
CA PRO A 184 -5.76 -5.59 -10.25
C PRO A 184 -6.17 -6.91 -9.58
#